data_AF-A0ABD6HLF5-F1
#
_entry.id   AF-A0ABD6HLF5-F1
#
_cell.length_a   1.000
_cell.length_b   1.000
_cell.length_c   1.000
_cell.angle_alpha   90.00
_cell.angle_beta   90.00
_cell.angle_gamma   90.00
#
_symmetry.space_group_name_H-M   'P 1'
#
loop_
_entity.id
_entity.type
_entity.pdbx_description
1 polymer ?
#
loop_
_entity_poly.entity_id
_entity_poly.type
_entity_poly.pdbx_seq_one_letter_code
_entity_poly.pdbx_strand_id
1 'polypeptide(L)'
;MDLMSVYRQIGNRLNRTYQLNPHDEDLINLAKCRAIDLTHLYFLILKQTENSFVNSSYKDSLTQLVYAASNGAVTDPLSLSPTLVLHILEGELHDLDQQRYVKFEEVDLSMREWFAGYRERRLESPEGHSNLPELRWSDLPNELFGLMPSS
;
A
#
# COMPACT_ATOMS: atom_id res chain seq x y z
N MET A 1 6.17 15.23 4.94
CA MET A 1 5.58 14.27 5.90
C MET A 1 6.52 13.07 6.00
N ASP A 2 6.74 12.51 7.19
CA ASP A 2 7.61 11.34 7.38
C ASP A 2 6.88 10.04 6.97
N LEU A 3 7.56 9.12 6.25
CA LEU A 3 6.95 7.86 5.81
C LEU A 3 6.52 6.98 6.99
N MET A 4 7.22 7.04 8.12
CA MET A 4 6.79 6.32 9.31
C MET A 4 5.46 6.86 9.87
N SER A 5 5.20 8.16 9.72
CA SER A 5 3.90 8.76 10.07
C SER A 5 2.79 8.28 9.14
N VAL A 6 3.06 8.23 7.82
CA VAL A 6 2.13 7.70 6.81
C VAL A 6 1.79 6.24 7.11
N TYR A 7 2.81 5.40 7.30
CA TYR A 7 2.66 3.99 7.66
C TYR A 7 1.79 3.80 8.92
N ARG A 8 2.03 4.57 9.98
CA ARG A 8 1.24 4.50 11.22
C ARG A 8 -0.22 4.91 10.99
N GLN A 9 -0.46 5.96 10.20
CA GLN A 9 -1.81 6.42 9.88
C GLN A 9 -2.58 5.36 9.09
N ILE A 10 -1.95 4.76 8.09
CA ILE A 10 -2.54 3.67 7.30
C ILE A 10 -2.80 2.45 8.19
N GLY A 11 -1.83 2.01 8.99
CA GLY A 11 -1.99 0.87 9.88
C GLY A 11 -3.12 1.07 10.90
N ASN A 12 -3.23 2.25 11.50
CA ASN A 12 -4.33 2.59 12.40
C ASN A 12 -5.69 2.58 11.70
N ARG A 13 -5.76 3.04 10.45
CA ARG A 13 -6.98 3.01 9.63
C ARG A 13 -7.39 1.57 9.33
N LEU A 14 -6.47 0.73 8.84
CA LEU A 14 -6.75 -0.69 8.56
C LEU A 14 -7.22 -1.43 9.83
N ASN A 15 -6.57 -1.17 10.97
CA ASN A 15 -6.96 -1.77 12.24
C ASN A 15 -8.42 -1.45 12.61
N ARG A 16 -8.83 -0.17 12.48
CA ARG A 16 -10.20 0.26 12.75
C ARG A 16 -11.20 -0.30 11.74
N THR A 17 -10.86 -0.29 10.45
CA THR A 17 -11.76 -0.75 9.37
C THR A 17 -12.01 -2.25 9.45
N TYR A 18 -10.96 -3.04 9.73
CA TYR A 18 -11.04 -4.50 9.75
C TYR A 18 -11.31 -5.09 11.14
N GLN A 19 -11.35 -4.25 12.19
CA GLN A 19 -11.61 -4.67 13.57
C GLN A 19 -10.68 -5.81 13.99
N LEU A 20 -9.37 -5.63 13.79
CA LEU A 20 -8.39 -6.70 13.97
C LEU A 20 -8.37 -7.17 15.42
N ASN A 21 -8.35 -8.49 15.62
CA ASN A 21 -8.20 -9.08 16.95
C ASN A 21 -6.77 -8.85 17.45
N PRO A 22 -6.56 -8.17 18.60
CA PRO A 22 -5.22 -7.92 19.13
C PRO A 22 -4.45 -9.19 19.54
N HIS A 23 -5.14 -10.33 19.66
CA HIS A 23 -4.54 -11.62 19.98
C HIS A 23 -4.19 -12.47 18.75
N ASP A 24 -4.52 -12.00 17.55
CA ASP A 24 -4.16 -12.65 16.29
C ASP A 24 -2.95 -11.95 15.67
N GLU A 25 -1.75 -12.42 16.05
CA GLU A 25 -0.49 -11.82 15.60
C GLU A 25 -0.29 -11.89 14.08
N ASP A 26 -0.75 -12.98 13.44
CA ASP A 26 -0.66 -13.15 12.00
C ASP A 26 -1.52 -12.12 11.28
N LEU A 27 -2.77 -11.93 11.72
CA LEU A 27 -3.66 -10.92 11.14
C LEU A 27 -3.12 -9.49 11.32
N ILE A 28 -2.53 -9.20 12.49
CA ILE A 28 -1.89 -7.90 12.76
C ILE A 28 -0.70 -7.69 11.82
N ASN A 29 0.17 -8.69 11.66
CA ASN A 29 1.35 -8.57 10.81
C ASN A 29 0.99 -8.50 9.33
N LEU A 30 -0.04 -9.22 8.88
CA LEU A 30 -0.60 -9.05 7.53
C LEU A 30 -1.08 -7.61 7.31
N ALA A 31 -1.71 -6.98 8.30
CA ALA A 31 -2.14 -5.59 8.20
C ALA A 31 -0.94 -4.63 8.13
N LYS A 32 0.17 -4.93 8.82
CA LYS A 32 1.42 -4.18 8.70
C LYS A 32 2.04 -4.33 7.31
N CYS A 33 2.11 -5.53 6.75
CA CYS A 33 2.57 -5.77 5.39
C CYS A 33 1.76 -4.93 4.38
N ARG A 34 0.43 -5.00 4.47
CA ARG A 34 -0.45 -4.17 3.62
C ARG A 34 -0.22 -2.67 3.82
N ALA A 35 0.01 -2.23 5.05
CA ALA A 35 0.31 -0.82 5.33
C ALA A 35 1.64 -0.37 4.72
N ILE A 36 2.64 -1.25 4.62
CA ILE A 36 3.91 -0.98 3.94
C ILE A 36 3.67 -0.76 2.45
N ASP A 37 3.00 -1.70 1.76
CA ASP A 37 2.71 -1.59 0.32
C ASP A 37 1.96 -0.29 0.00
N LEU A 38 1.00 0.07 0.84
CA LEU A 38 0.25 1.32 0.72
C LEU A 38 1.10 2.57 1.02
N THR A 39 2.10 2.46 1.89
CA THR A 39 3.03 3.56 2.15
C THR A 39 3.97 3.77 0.96
N HIS A 40 4.43 2.69 0.31
CA HIS A 40 5.17 2.77 -0.95
C HIS A 40 4.31 3.40 -2.06
N LEU A 41 3.05 2.99 -2.19
CA LEU A 41 2.13 3.58 -3.16
C LEU A 41 1.96 5.09 -2.92
N TYR A 42 1.72 5.50 -1.68
CA TYR A 42 1.65 6.93 -1.32
C TYR A 42 2.92 7.67 -1.74
N PHE A 43 4.09 7.10 -1.45
CA PHE A 43 5.37 7.72 -1.76
C PHE A 43 5.61 7.84 -3.27
N LEU A 44 5.23 6.83 -4.04
CA LEU A 44 5.31 6.84 -5.50
C LEU A 44 4.41 7.93 -6.09
N ILE A 45 3.16 8.02 -5.64
CA ILE A 45 2.21 9.07 -6.06
C ILE A 45 2.75 10.46 -5.69
N LEU A 46 3.31 10.62 -4.49
CA LEU A 46 3.90 11.88 -4.05
C LEU A 46 5.07 12.28 -4.95
N LYS A 47 6.02 11.36 -5.22
CA LYS A 47 7.14 11.61 -6.14
C LYS A 47 6.67 12.00 -7.54
N GLN A 48 5.67 11.31 -8.08
CA GLN A 48 5.12 11.62 -9.40
C GLN A 48 4.48 13.02 -9.42
N THR A 49 3.78 13.39 -8.35
CA THR A 49 3.16 14.71 -8.22
C THR A 49 4.20 15.82 -8.12
N GLU A 50 5.26 15.62 -7.33
CA GLU A 50 6.36 16.58 -7.16
C GLU A 50 7.21 16.75 -8.44
N ASN A 51 7.32 15.71 -9.26
CA ASN A 51 8.06 15.73 -10.53
C ASN A 51 7.22 16.27 -11.71
N SER A 52 5.92 16.44 -11.53
CA SER A 52 5.04 16.93 -12.60
C SER A 52 5.20 18.44 -12.78
N PHE A 53 5.46 18.87 -14.01
CA PHE A 53 5.52 20.30 -14.38
C PHE A 53 4.16 21.00 -14.23
N VAL A 54 3.08 20.23 -14.32
CA VAL A 54 1.72 20.70 -14.04
C VAL A 54 1.39 20.22 -12.64
N ASN A 55 0.90 21.10 -11.75
CA ASN A 55 0.51 20.75 -10.39
C ASN A 55 -0.62 19.69 -10.41
N SER A 56 -0.25 18.41 -10.51
CA SER A 56 -1.17 17.30 -10.74
C SER A 56 -1.83 16.90 -9.43
N SER A 57 -3.10 16.52 -9.48
CA SER A 57 -3.72 15.90 -8.31
C SER A 57 -3.12 14.51 -8.08
N TYR A 58 -3.24 13.98 -6.87
CA TYR A 58 -2.79 12.61 -6.57
C TYR A 58 -3.51 11.58 -7.42
N LYS A 59 -4.78 11.84 -7.75
CA LYS A 59 -5.57 11.03 -8.67
C LYS A 59 -4.99 11.02 -10.09
N ASP A 60 -4.58 12.18 -10.59
CA ASP A 60 -3.95 12.28 -11.92
C ASP A 60 -2.60 11.58 -11.93
N SER A 61 -1.79 11.77 -10.89
CA SER A 61 -0.51 11.09 -10.72
C SER A 61 -0.66 9.56 -10.67
N LEU A 62 -1.64 9.05 -9.90
CA LEU A 62 -1.97 7.62 -9.88
C LEU A 62 -2.40 7.11 -11.26
N THR A 63 -3.24 7.88 -11.97
CA THR A 63 -3.70 7.54 -13.31
C THR A 63 -2.54 7.45 -14.29
N GLN A 64 -1.61 8.40 -14.26
CA GLN A 64 -0.43 8.40 -15.12
C GLN A 64 0.49 7.21 -14.83
N LEU A 65 0.76 6.91 -13.56
CA LEU A 65 1.59 5.78 -13.15
C LEU A 65 1.00 4.46 -13.65
N VAL A 66 -0.29 4.23 -13.38
CA VAL A 66 -0.97 2.99 -13.77
C VAL A 66 -1.10 2.88 -15.29
N TYR A 67 -1.38 3.97 -15.99
CA TYR A 67 -1.42 4.00 -17.44
C TYR A 67 -0.05 3.62 -18.03
N ALA A 68 1.05 4.16 -17.50
CA ALA A 68 2.39 3.84 -17.96
C ALA A 68 2.76 2.37 -17.68
N ALA A 69 2.60 1.90 -16.45
CA ALA A 69 2.92 0.53 -16.04
C ALA A 69 2.09 -0.53 -16.80
N SER A 70 0.86 -0.20 -17.15
CA SER A 70 -0.03 -1.08 -17.94
C SER A 70 0.13 -0.95 -19.46
N ASN A 71 1.15 -0.22 -19.96
CA ASN A 71 1.33 0.07 -21.38
C ASN A 71 0.08 0.66 -22.06
N GLY A 72 -0.65 1.49 -21.32
CA GLY A 72 -1.86 2.19 -21.77
C GLY A 72 -3.16 1.37 -21.69
N ALA A 73 -3.11 0.14 -21.16
CA ALA A 73 -4.31 -0.70 -21.05
C ALA A 73 -5.31 -0.20 -19.99
N VAL A 74 -4.83 0.44 -18.92
CA VAL A 74 -5.67 0.93 -17.83
C VAL A 74 -5.70 2.46 -17.84
N THR A 75 -6.88 3.02 -18.13
CA THR A 75 -7.11 4.48 -18.18
C THR A 75 -7.81 5.03 -16.94
N ASP A 76 -8.45 4.19 -16.15
CA ASP A 76 -9.10 4.56 -14.89
C ASP A 76 -8.73 3.58 -13.78
N PRO A 77 -7.69 3.88 -12.97
CA PRO A 77 -7.24 2.98 -11.90
C PRO A 77 -8.27 2.80 -10.78
N LEU A 78 -9.17 3.77 -10.59
CA LEU A 78 -10.18 3.71 -9.51
C LEU A 78 -11.33 2.75 -9.84
N SER A 79 -11.46 2.35 -11.10
CA SER A 79 -12.38 1.28 -11.53
C SER A 79 -11.90 -0.13 -11.16
N LEU A 80 -10.60 -0.27 -10.83
CA LEU A 80 -9.98 -1.53 -10.43
C LEU A 80 -9.93 -1.67 -8.90
N SER A 81 -9.66 -2.88 -8.40
CA SER A 81 -9.33 -3.03 -6.99
C SER A 81 -7.95 -2.41 -6.69
N PRO A 82 -7.76 -1.80 -5.49
CA PRO A 82 -6.44 -1.34 -5.07
C PRO A 82 -5.39 -2.45 -5.10
N THR A 83 -5.76 -3.69 -4.77
CA THR A 83 -4.88 -4.86 -4.86
C THR A 83 -4.33 -5.04 -6.27
N LEU A 84 -5.18 -4.93 -7.30
CA LEU A 84 -4.74 -5.04 -8.68
C LEU A 84 -3.85 -3.86 -9.09
N VAL A 85 -4.17 -2.65 -8.62
CA VAL A 85 -3.32 -1.47 -8.88
C VAL A 85 -1.93 -1.63 -8.26
N LEU A 86 -1.84 -2.14 -7.02
CA LEU A 86 -0.55 -2.45 -6.39
C LEU A 86 0.24 -3.49 -7.20
N HIS A 87 -0.43 -4.52 -7.72
CA HIS A 87 0.23 -5.52 -8.56
C HIS A 87 0.71 -4.97 -9.91
N ILE A 88 -0.08 -4.10 -10.55
CA ILE A 88 0.34 -3.42 -11.79
C ILE A 88 1.60 -2.58 -11.55
N LEU A 89 1.71 -1.95 -10.37
CA LEU A 89 2.83 -1.07 -9.99
C LEU A 89 3.95 -1.79 -9.23
N GLU A 90 3.94 -3.13 -9.15
CA GLU A 90 4.83 -3.90 -8.28
C GLU A 90 6.32 -3.60 -8.56
N GLY A 91 6.69 -3.46 -9.83
CA GLY A 91 8.06 -3.12 -10.23
C GLY A 91 8.48 -1.73 -9.72
N GLU A 92 7.65 -0.72 -9.96
CA GLU A 92 7.93 0.65 -9.54
C GLU A 92 7.97 0.81 -8.01
N LEU A 93 7.14 0.04 -7.29
CA LEU A 93 7.13 0.04 -5.82
C LEU A 93 8.43 -0.52 -5.25
N HIS A 94 9.03 -1.52 -5.91
CA HIS A 94 10.30 -2.11 -5.49
C HIS A 94 11.53 -1.24 -5.80
N ASP A 95 11.48 -0.43 -6.86
CA ASP A 95 12.58 0.45 -7.30
C ASP A 95 12.63 1.81 -6.57
N LEU A 96 11.76 2.02 -5.57
CA LEU A 96 11.74 3.26 -4.80
C LEU A 96 13.02 3.42 -3.97
N ASP A 97 13.87 4.37 -4.35
CA ASP A 97 14.94 4.85 -3.47
C ASP A 97 14.34 5.50 -2.21
N GLN A 98 14.48 4.80 -1.09
CA GLN A 98 13.96 5.14 0.25
C GLN A 98 15.07 5.48 1.24
N GLN A 99 16.32 5.66 0.80
CA GLN A 99 17.48 5.87 1.69
C GLN A 99 17.33 7.05 2.66
N ARG A 100 16.40 7.98 2.39
CA ARG A 100 16.06 9.10 3.28
C ARG A 100 15.18 8.71 4.48
N TYR A 101 14.64 7.48 4.53
CA TYR A 101 13.64 7.03 5.50
C TYR A 101 14.07 5.75 6.23
N VAL A 102 15.27 5.75 6.81
CA VAL A 102 15.91 4.61 7.49
C VAL A 102 14.96 3.84 8.42
N LYS A 103 14.16 4.53 9.25
CA LYS A 103 13.24 3.86 10.19
C LYS A 103 12.11 3.10 9.50
N PHE A 104 11.64 3.58 8.36
CA PHE A 104 10.61 2.90 7.59
C PHE A 104 11.21 1.73 6.82
N GLU A 105 12.42 1.90 6.28
CA GLU A 105 13.17 0.84 5.61
C GLU A 105 13.46 -0.36 6.55
N GLU A 106 13.85 -0.10 7.80
CA GLU A 106 14.03 -1.15 8.82
C GLU A 106 12.74 -1.96 9.06
N VAL A 107 11.59 -1.28 9.12
CA VAL A 107 10.28 -1.92 9.30
C VAL A 107 9.86 -2.72 8.07
N ASP A 108 10.07 -2.16 6.88
CA ASP A 108 9.81 -2.82 5.60
C ASP A 108 10.61 -4.13 5.50
N LEU A 109 11.94 -4.05 5.72
CA LEU A 109 12.81 -5.23 5.68
C LEU A 109 12.36 -6.32 6.65
N SER A 110 12.10 -5.95 7.91
CA SER A 110 11.65 -6.90 8.94
C SER A 110 10.32 -7.58 8.57
N MET A 111 9.39 -6.85 7.97
CA MET A 111 8.09 -7.41 7.57
C MET A 111 8.17 -8.23 6.28
N ARG A 112 9.10 -7.93 5.36
CA ARG A 112 9.36 -8.79 4.20
C ARG A 112 9.87 -10.16 4.63
N GLU A 113 10.81 -10.20 5.57
CA GLU A 113 11.33 -11.45 6.14
C GLU A 113 10.22 -12.25 6.83
N TRP A 114 9.42 -11.58 7.67
CA TRP A 114 8.28 -12.22 8.31
C TRP A 114 7.26 -12.77 7.30
N PHE A 115 6.93 -12.00 6.26
CA PHE A 115 5.96 -12.40 5.24
C PHE A 115 6.45 -13.57 4.39
N ALA A 116 7.75 -13.64 4.09
CA ALA A 116 8.35 -14.79 3.43
C ALA A 116 8.13 -16.07 4.26
N GLY A 117 8.45 -16.03 5.55
CA GLY A 117 8.21 -17.17 6.45
C GLY A 117 6.72 -17.48 6.63
N TYR A 118 5.84 -16.47 6.63
CA TYR A 118 4.39 -16.68 6.67
C TYR A 118 3.88 -17.43 5.42
N ARG A 119 4.37 -17.09 4.23
CA ARG A 119 4.01 -17.79 2.99
C ARG A 119 4.46 -19.25 3.01
N GLU A 120 5.66 -19.53 3.51
CA GLU A 120 6.16 -20.89 3.66
C GLU A 120 5.28 -21.72 4.61
N ARG A 121 4.99 -21.20 5.81
CA ARG A 121 4.08 -21.86 6.77
C ARG A 121 2.69 -22.14 6.17
N ARG A 122 2.17 -21.20 5.38
CA ARG A 122 0.86 -21.33 4.73
C ARG A 122 0.83 -22.40 3.64
N LEU A 123 1.94 -22.61 2.93
CA LEU A 123 2.07 -23.70 1.94
C LEU A 123 2.11 -25.07 2.62
N GLU A 124 2.73 -25.16 3.80
CA GLU A 124 2.85 -26.40 4.56
C GLU A 124 1.52 -26.82 5.23
N SER A 125 0.68 -25.86 5.63
CA SER A 125 -0.62 -26.13 6.26
C SER A 125 -1.70 -25.13 5.83
N PRO A 126 -2.42 -25.35 4.71
CA PRO A 126 -3.37 -24.37 4.18
C PRO A 126 -4.56 -24.05 5.11
N GLU A 127 -4.91 -24.97 6.00
CA GLU A 127 -6.05 -24.83 6.92
C GLU A 127 -5.67 -23.93 8.11
N GLY A 128 -6.58 -23.01 8.49
CA GLY A 128 -6.46 -22.21 9.72
C GLY A 128 -5.72 -20.87 9.61
N HIS A 129 -5.34 -20.43 8.41
CA HIS A 129 -4.61 -19.17 8.24
C HIS A 129 -5.54 -17.95 8.22
N SER A 130 -5.18 -16.94 9.00
CA SER A 130 -5.85 -15.63 9.03
C SER A 130 -5.74 -14.94 7.67
N ASN A 131 -6.84 -14.36 7.20
CA ASN A 131 -6.87 -13.57 5.98
C ASN A 131 -7.50 -12.21 6.26
N LEU A 132 -6.87 -11.18 5.72
CA LEU A 132 -7.47 -9.86 5.71
C LEU A 132 -8.63 -9.81 4.69
N PRO A 133 -9.64 -8.95 4.92
CA PRO A 133 -10.60 -8.61 3.89
C PRO A 133 -9.92 -8.09 2.61
N GLU A 134 -10.60 -8.20 1.47
CA GLU A 134 -10.15 -7.59 0.22
C GLU A 134 -10.04 -6.07 0.38
N LEU A 135 -8.93 -5.48 -0.07
CA LEU A 135 -8.65 -4.06 0.07
C LEU A 135 -9.56 -3.23 -0.85
N ARG A 136 -10.15 -2.16 -0.31
CA ARG A 136 -11.02 -1.24 -1.05
C ARG A 136 -10.46 0.18 -1.03
N TRP A 137 -10.80 0.99 -2.05
CA TRP A 137 -10.39 2.40 -2.10
C TRP A 137 -10.88 3.20 -0.87
N SER A 138 -12.04 2.83 -0.31
CA SER A 138 -12.60 3.42 0.92
C SER A 138 -11.81 3.11 2.19
N ASP A 139 -10.95 2.10 2.15
CA ASP A 139 -10.13 1.70 3.31
C ASP A 139 -8.93 2.62 3.47
N LEU A 140 -8.52 3.31 2.40
CA LEU A 140 -7.40 4.24 2.39
C LEU A 140 -7.76 5.56 3.09
N PRO A 141 -6.85 6.17 3.87
CA PRO A 141 -7.06 7.48 4.46
C PRO A 141 -7.18 8.55 3.36
N ASN A 142 -8.37 9.13 3.16
CA ASN A 142 -8.58 10.10 2.09
C ASN A 142 -7.79 11.39 2.32
N GLU A 143 -7.42 11.70 3.57
CA GLU A 143 -6.58 12.83 3.91
C GLU A 143 -5.14 12.68 3.38
N LEU A 144 -4.71 11.44 3.16
CA LEU A 144 -3.41 11.13 2.58
C LEU A 144 -3.48 10.99 1.06
N PHE A 145 -4.48 10.28 0.55
CA PHE A 145 -4.53 9.90 -0.86
C PHE A 145 -5.32 10.87 -1.73
N GLY A 146 -6.30 11.59 -1.18
CA GLY A 146 -7.14 12.54 -1.92
C GLY A 146 -7.86 11.94 -3.13
N LEU A 147 -8.11 10.62 -3.12
CA LEU A 147 -8.65 9.88 -4.27
C LEU A 147 -10.17 9.95 -4.36
N MET A 148 -10.84 10.20 -3.23
CA MET A 148 -12.28 10.32 -3.13
C MET A 148 -12.66 11.79 -2.92
N PRO A 149 -13.77 12.27 -3.50
CA PRO A 149 -14.25 13.63 -3.23
C PRO A 149 -14.50 13.81 -1.73
N SER A 150 -14.06 14.93 -1.18
CA SER A 150 -14.35 15.33 0.19
C SER A 150 -15.85 15.51 0.35
N SER A 151 -16.47 14.74 1.25
CA SER A 151 -17.88 14.92 1.64
C SER A 151 -18.12 16.27 2.30
#